data_AF-A0A4P8XZ30-F1
#
_entry.id   AF-A0A4P8XZ30-F1
#
_cell.length_a   1.000
_cell.length_b   1.000
_cell.length_c   1.000
_cell.angle_alpha   90.00
_cell.angle_beta   90.00
_cell.angle_gamma   90.00
#
_symmetry.space_group_name_H-M   'P 1'
#
loop_
_entity.id
_entity.type
_entity.pdbx_description
1 polymer ?
#
loop_
_entity_poly.entity_id
_entity_poly.type
_entity_poly.pdbx_seq_one_letter_code
_entity_poly.pdbx_strand_id
1 'polypeptide(L)' 'MPEKKEATLDKLPENIKTVVVEHTLPEEEKVCPNCNEQLEVIGKEVKKTLKIKPAEVIIQEDVYYTYACKNCEKTVLRPQ' A
#
# COMPACT_ATOMS: atom_id res chain seq x y z
N MET A 1 -19.17 -7.64 -16.61
CA MET A 1 -18.67 -7.95 -15.26
C MET A 1 -17.24 -7.44 -15.20
N PRO A 2 -16.86 -6.57 -14.25
CA PRO A 2 -15.46 -6.45 -13.86
C PRO A 2 -15.26 -7.03 -12.46
N GLU A 3 -14.17 -7.76 -12.35
CA GLU A 3 -13.88 -8.70 -11.29
C GLU A 3 -13.13 -8.07 -10.11
N LYS A 4 -13.51 -8.54 -8.92
CA LYS A 4 -12.67 -8.81 -7.73
C LYS A 4 -12.10 -7.58 -6.99
N LYS A 5 -12.73 -7.07 -5.92
CA LYS A 5 -12.99 -7.67 -4.58
C LYS A 5 -11.77 -7.58 -3.65
N GLU A 6 -11.54 -6.40 -3.06
CA GLU A 6 -10.69 -6.26 -1.85
C GLU A 6 -11.12 -5.03 -1.04
N ALA A 7 -12.37 -5.00 -0.58
CA ALA A 7 -12.80 -4.13 0.50
C ALA A 7 -13.59 -5.00 1.47
N THR A 8 -12.90 -5.92 2.13
CA THR A 8 -13.41 -6.52 3.36
C THR A 8 -12.60 -5.96 4.51
N LEU A 9 -12.89 -4.71 4.88
CA LEU A 9 -12.61 -4.20 6.23
C LEU A 9 -13.70 -4.66 7.22
N ASP A 10 -14.61 -5.56 6.83
CA ASP A 10 -15.76 -6.05 7.62
C ASP A 10 -15.42 -6.95 8.83
N LYS A 11 -14.18 -6.97 9.32
CA LYS A 11 -13.77 -7.86 10.43
C LYS A 11 -12.83 -7.23 11.46
N LEU A 12 -12.93 -5.92 11.65
CA LEU A 12 -12.32 -5.29 12.81
C LEU A 12 -13.41 -5.13 13.88
N PRO A 13 -13.27 -5.71 15.08
CA PRO A 13 -14.23 -5.48 16.15
C PRO A 13 -14.32 -3.96 16.39
N GLU A 14 -15.54 -3.42 16.48
CA GLU A 14 -15.85 -1.98 16.52
C GLU A 14 -15.13 -1.19 17.63
N ASN A 15 -14.45 -1.88 18.54
CA ASN A 15 -13.78 -1.33 19.71
C ASN A 15 -12.25 -1.19 19.55
N ILE A 16 -11.66 -1.53 18.39
CA ILE A 16 -10.22 -1.41 18.14
C ILE A 16 -9.97 -0.33 17.09
N LYS A 17 -9.23 0.72 17.47
CA LYS A 17 -8.89 1.81 16.56
C LYS A 17 -8.02 1.27 15.43
N THR A 18 -8.51 1.36 14.20
CA THR A 18 -7.76 0.94 13.02
C THR A 18 -7.23 2.17 12.32
N VAL A 19 -5.92 2.21 12.09
CA VAL A 19 -5.21 3.31 11.44
C VAL A 19 -4.70 2.79 10.11
N VAL A 20 -5.32 3.23 9.02
CA VAL A 20 -4.86 2.91 7.67
C VAL A 20 -3.81 3.93 7.27
N VAL A 21 -2.63 3.47 6.87
CA VAL A 21 -1.52 4.31 6.41
C VAL A 21 -1.22 3.94 4.96
N GLU A 22 -1.58 4.82 4.03
CA GLU A 22 -1.33 4.62 2.61
C GLU A 22 0.07 5.12 2.25
N HIS A 23 0.99 4.19 2.03
CA HIS A 23 2.33 4.47 1.52
C HIS A 23 2.31 4.36 -0.01
N THR A 24 1.94 5.47 -0.66
CA THR A 24 1.98 5.62 -2.13
C THR A 24 3.18 6.47 -2.53
N LEU A 25 3.72 6.23 -3.73
CA LEU A 25 4.68 7.17 -4.31
C LEU A 25 3.93 8.44 -4.74
N PRO A 26 4.47 9.64 -4.48
CA PRO A 26 3.92 10.88 -5.03
C PRO A 26 3.94 10.81 -6.56
N GLU A 27 3.02 11.50 -7.23
CA GLU A 27 2.89 11.48 -8.69
C GLU A 27 4.19 11.85 -9.42
N GLU A 28 5.05 12.63 -8.78
CA GLU A 28 6.37 13.02 -9.27
C GLU A 28 7.38 11.84 -9.30
N GLU A 29 7.27 10.90 -8.34
CA GLU A 29 8.08 9.67 -8.28
C GLU A 29 7.39 8.45 -8.90
N LYS A 30 6.12 8.57 -9.30
CA LYS A 30 5.44 7.59 -10.18
C LYS A 30 6.00 7.59 -11.60
N VAL A 31 7.11 8.28 -11.83
CA VAL A 31 7.80 8.36 -13.10
C VAL A 31 9.19 7.80 -12.92
N CYS A 32 9.55 6.85 -13.78
CA CYS A 32 10.87 6.24 -13.81
C CYS A 32 11.95 7.33 -14.00
N PRO A 33 12.89 7.56 -13.06
CA PRO A 33 13.93 8.58 -13.23
C PRO A 33 14.94 8.24 -14.34
N ASN A 34 14.97 6.98 -14.79
CA ASN A 34 15.89 6.51 -15.83
C ASN A 34 15.30 6.62 -17.25
N CYS A 35 13.97 6.64 -17.36
CA CYS A 35 13.27 6.48 -18.63
C CYS A 35 12.07 7.43 -18.79
N ASN A 36 11.81 8.24 -17.78
CA ASN A 36 10.71 9.20 -17.68
C ASN A 36 9.31 8.62 -17.99
N GLU A 37 9.15 7.31 -17.85
CA GLU A 37 7.90 6.62 -18.13
C GLU A 37 7.07 6.40 -16.87
N GLN A 38 5.75 6.38 -17.02
CA GLN A 38 4.82 6.13 -15.92
C GLN A 38 5.03 4.73 -15.35
N LEU A 39 5.25 4.66 -14.05
CA LEU A 39 5.32 3.40 -13.33
C LEU A 39 3.92 2.84 -13.15
N GLU A 40 3.75 1.56 -13.47
CA GLU A 40 2.51 0.86 -13.22
C GLU A 40 2.57 0.17 -11.86
N VAL A 41 1.45 0.19 -11.15
CA VAL A 41 1.30 -0.57 -9.91
C VAL A 41 1.21 -2.04 -10.30
N ILE A 42 2.29 -2.79 -10.06
CA ILE A 42 2.33 -4.23 -10.33
C ILE A 42 1.76 -5.04 -9.17
N GLY A 43 1.69 -4.44 -7.99
CA GLY A 43 1.19 -5.11 -6.80
C GLY A 43 0.95 -4.12 -5.68
N LYS A 44 0.16 -4.55 -4.70
CA LYS A 44 -0.02 -3.86 -3.44
C LYS A 44 0.19 -4.86 -2.31
N GLU A 45 0.88 -4.44 -1.28
CA GLU A 45 1.13 -5.25 -0.09
C GLU A 45 0.48 -4.57 1.10
N VAL A 46 -0.40 -5.27 1.80
CA VAL A 46 -1.07 -4.77 3.00
C VAL A 46 -0.45 -5.43 4.21
N LYS A 47 0.15 -4.62 5.08
CA LYS A 47 0.79 -5.09 6.30
C LYS A 47 -0.04 -4.64 7.50
N LYS A 48 -0.66 -5.62 8.18
CA LYS A 48 -1.42 -5.36 9.40
C LYS A 48 -0.53 -5.57 10.61
N THR A 49 -0.31 -4.50 11.37
CA THR A 49 0.49 -4.51 12.60
C THR A 49 -0.39 -4.18 13.78
N LEU A 50 -0.54 -5.12 14.70
CA LEU A 50 -1.26 -4.88 15.95
C LEU A 50 -0.32 -4.18 16.93
N LYS A 51 -0.59 -2.91 17.22
CA LYS A 51 0.12 -2.11 18.21
C LYS A 51 -0.70 -2.08 19.50
N ILE A 52 -0.12 -2.62 20.56
CA ILE A 52 -0.72 -2.58 21.89
C ILE A 52 -0.14 -1.35 22.59
N LYS A 53 -0.96 -0.32 22.79
CA LYS A 53 -0.63 0.78 23.70
C LYS A 53 -1.21 0.44 25.08
N PRO A 54 -0.60 0.91 26.18
CA PRO A 54 -1.01 0.54 27.54
C PRO A 54 -2.47 0.83 27.87
N ALA A 55 -3.15 1.71 27.12
CA ALA A 55 -4.57 2.03 27.30
C ALA A 55 -5.49 1.50 26.18
N GLU A 56 -4.98 1.19 24.99
CA GLU A 56 -5.78 0.89 23.80
C GLU A 56 -5.03 -0.02 22.83
N VAL A 57 -5.73 -1.02 22.27
CA VAL A 57 -5.23 -1.80 21.13
C VAL A 57 -5.54 -1.03 19.87
N ILE A 58 -4.54 -0.83 19.00
CA ILE A 58 -4.72 -0.21 17.70
C ILE A 58 -4.18 -1.13 16.62
N ILE A 59 -4.90 -1.25 15.51
CA ILE A 59 -4.46 -2.02 14.35
C ILE A 59 -3.96 -1.01 13.31
N GLN A 60 -2.67 -1.03 13.01
CA GLN A 60 -2.11 -0.23 11.93
C GLN A 60 -2.13 -1.07 10.66
N GLU A 61 -2.79 -0.60 9.61
CA GLU A 61 -2.81 -1.22 8.29
C GLU A 61 -1.97 -0.37 7.35
N ASP A 62 -0.70 -0.76 7.16
CA ASP A 62 0.22 -0.10 6.26
C ASP A 62 0.06 -0.68 4.85
N VAL A 63 -0.42 0.12 3.90
CA VAL A 63 -0.65 -0.28 2.50
C VAL A 63 0.51 0.24 1.66
N TYR A 64 1.31 -0.67 1.12
CA TYR A 64 2.46 -0.36 0.28
C TYR A 64 2.14 -0.69 -1.18
N TYR A 65 2.29 0.30 -2.04
CA TYR A 65 2.11 0.10 -3.48
C TYR A 65 3.45 -0.20 -4.13
N THR A 66 3.52 -1.32 -4.84
CA THR A 66 4.70 -1.74 -5.60
C THR A 66 4.57 -1.25 -7.03
N TYR A 67 5.48 -0.39 -7.43
CA TYR A 67 5.51 0.22 -8.74
C TYR A 67 6.64 -0.42 -9.56
N ALA A 68 6.36 -0.78 -10.80
CA ALA A 68 7.40 -1.22 -11.72
C ALA A 68 7.33 -0.49 -13.06
N CYS A 69 8.50 -0.24 -13.62
CA CYS A 69 8.60 0.28 -14.97
C CYS A 69 8.63 -0.88 -15.97
N LYS A 70 7.68 -0.90 -16.92
CA LYS A 70 7.68 -1.89 -18.01
C LYS A 70 8.87 -1.77 -18.96
N ASN A 71 9.45 -0.58 -19.10
CA ASN A 71 10.54 -0.33 -20.05
C ASN A 71 11.93 -0.58 -19.45
N CYS A 72 12.08 -0.39 -18.14
CA CYS A 72 13.32 -0.72 -17.45
C CYS A 72 13.37 -2.17 -16.94
N GLU A 73 12.22 -2.83 -16.72
CA GLU A 73 11.99 -4.20 -16.19
C GLU A 73 12.74 -4.58 -14.89
N LYS A 74 13.64 -3.72 -14.41
CA LYS A 74 14.55 -3.92 -13.28
C LYS A 74 14.34 -2.90 -12.16
N THR A 75 13.58 -1.84 -12.43
CA THR A 75 13.23 -0.83 -11.43
C THR A 75 11.89 -1.20 -10.83
N VAL A 76 11.97 -1.80 -9.64
CA VAL A 76 10.82 -1.99 -8.73
C VAL A 76 10.99 -0.99 -7.61
N LEU A 77 10.11 0.00 -7.55
CA LEU A 77 10.07 0.97 -6.46
C LEU A 77 9.01 0.54 -5.46
N ARG A 78 9.44 0.48 -4.20
CA ARG A 78 8.59 0.18 -3.06
C ARG A 78 8.81 1.27 -2.01
N PRO A 79 7.78 2.06 -1.67
CA PRO A 79 7.90 3.04 -0.61
C PRO A 79 8.13 2.30 0.72
N GLN A 80 9.08 2.77 1.53
CA GLN A 80 9.40 2.23 2.87
C GLN A 80 8.86 3.15 3.96
#